data_AF-A0A9E2Q854-F1
#
_entry.id   AF-A0A9E2Q854-F1
#
_cell.length_a   1.000
_cell.length_b   1.000
_cell.length_c   1.000
_cell.angle_alpha   90.00
_cell.angle_beta   90.00
_cell.angle_gamma   90.00
#
_symmetry.space_group_name_H-M   'P 1'
#
loop_
_entity.id
_entity.type
_entity.pdbx_description
1 polymer ?
#
loop_
_entity_poly.entity_id
_entity_poly.type
_entity_poly.pdbx_seq_one_letter_code
_entity_poly.pdbx_strand_id
1 'polypeptide(L)'
;YSVGWSAWLDLTPGGVSKASALEDVRRRLGVEPFATAAVGDGGNDTEMLRWAARGVAMGHAQDSVRAAADEVTGTIEDDGVLAVLRSLLPR
;
A
#
# COMPACT_ATOMS: atom_id res chain seq x y z
N TYR A 1 -12.30 -33.40 -6.13
CA TYR A 1 -11.23 -32.89 -5.26
C TYR A 1 -10.64 -31.68 -5.94
N SER A 2 -11.07 -30.49 -5.53
CA SER A 2 -10.62 -29.22 -6.10
C SER A 2 -9.49 -28.71 -5.20
N VAL A 3 -8.29 -28.60 -5.76
CA VAL A 3 -7.18 -27.92 -5.09
C VAL A 3 -7.55 -26.43 -5.03
N GLY A 4 -7.58 -25.88 -3.81
CA GLY A 4 -8.23 -24.60 -3.50
C GLY A 4 -7.62 -23.39 -4.18
N TRP A 5 -8.49 -22.44 -4.54
CA TRP A 5 -8.12 -21.04 -4.69
C TRP A 5 -7.63 -20.58 -3.32
N SER A 6 -6.32 -20.56 -3.13
CA SER A 6 -5.64 -20.41 -1.84
C SER A 6 -6.15 -19.18 -1.09
N ALA A 7 -6.92 -19.41 -0.03
CA ALA A 7 -7.19 -18.39 0.97
C ALA A 7 -5.88 -18.13 1.71
N TRP A 8 -5.21 -17.03 1.37
CA TRP A 8 -4.00 -16.57 2.05
C TRP A 8 -4.39 -15.86 3.35
N LEU A 9 -3.76 -16.25 4.45
CA LEU A 9 -3.93 -15.64 5.76
C LEU A 9 -2.58 -15.13 6.24
N ASP A 10 -2.49 -13.83 6.48
CA ASP A 10 -1.35 -13.21 7.16
C ASP A 10 -1.59 -13.21 8.66
N LEU A 11 -0.62 -13.74 9.42
CA LEU A 11 -0.59 -13.70 10.88
C LEU A 11 0.67 -12.97 11.33
N THR A 12 0.49 -11.84 12.01
CA THR A 12 1.58 -11.06 12.62
C THR A 12 1.32 -10.85 14.11
N PRO A 13 2.38 -10.62 14.93
CA PRO A 13 2.20 -10.19 16.30
C PRO A 13 1.35 -8.92 16.36
N GLY A 14 0.53 -8.78 17.41
CA GLY A 14 -0.29 -7.58 17.62
C GLY A 14 0.58 -6.31 17.60
N GLY A 15 0.22 -5.36 16.74
CA GLY A 15 0.95 -4.12 16.53
C GLY A 15 2.07 -4.17 15.48
N VAL A 16 2.29 -5.31 14.83
CA VAL A 16 3.25 -5.45 13.72
C VAL A 16 2.52 -5.47 12.38
N SER A 17 2.82 -4.48 11.54
CA SER A 17 2.31 -4.37 10.17
C SER A 17 3.31 -3.69 9.24
N LYS A 18 2.95 -3.59 7.95
CA LYS A 18 3.71 -2.78 6.99
C LYS A 18 3.80 -1.32 7.44
N ALA A 19 2.74 -0.78 8.05
CA ALA A 19 2.74 0.60 8.57
C ALA A 19 3.75 0.77 9.72
N SER A 20 3.77 -0.15 10.69
CA SER A 20 4.73 -0.05 11.80
C SER A 20 6.18 -0.14 11.31
N ALA A 21 6.45 -1.02 10.34
CA ALA A 21 7.77 -1.14 9.73
C ALA A 21 8.17 0.12 8.95
N LEU A 22 7.24 0.73 8.22
CA LEU A 22 7.48 1.98 7.49
C LEU A 22 7.72 3.17 8.42
N GLU A 23 7.04 3.25 9.56
CA GLU A 23 7.30 4.29 10.57
C GLU A 23 8.72 4.19 11.13
N ASP A 24 9.21 2.98 11.39
CA ASP A 24 10.59 2.77 11.81
C ASP A 24 11.60 3.21 10.74
N VAL A 25 11.34 2.87 9.47
CA VAL A 25 12.19 3.30 8.33
C VAL A 25 12.17 4.82 8.18
N ARG A 26 10.98 5.44 8.21
CA ARG A 26 10.80 6.90 8.11
C ARG A 26 11.65 7.63 9.15
N ARG A 27 11.57 7.20 10.42
CA ARG A 27 12.34 7.79 11.53
C ARG A 27 13.84 7.63 11.33
N ARG A 28 14.30 6.46 10.90
CA ARG A 28 15.73 6.19 10.63
C ARG A 28 16.28 7.05 9.50
N LEU A 29 15.46 7.35 8.50
CA LEU A 29 15.83 8.19 7.35
C LEU A 29 15.64 9.69 7.60
N GLY A 30 15.03 10.10 8.72
CA GLY A 30 14.73 11.51 8.99
C GLY A 30 13.71 12.11 8.02
N VAL A 31 12.79 11.29 7.50
CA VAL A 31 11.78 11.72 6.54
C VAL A 31 10.56 12.27 7.28
N GLU A 32 10.09 13.45 6.88
CA GLU A 32 8.89 14.04 7.47
C GLU A 32 7.61 13.23 7.13
N PRO A 33 6.60 13.17 8.01
CA PRO A 33 5.40 12.38 7.77
C PRO A 33 4.69 12.74 6.46
N PHE A 34 4.63 14.03 6.11
CA PHE A 34 3.99 14.51 4.88
C PHE A 34 4.74 14.11 3.60
N ALA A 35 6.00 13.67 3.72
CA ALA A 35 6.84 13.24 2.61
C ALA A 35 6.78 11.71 2.40
N THR A 36 5.62 11.10 2.67
CA THR A 36 5.40 9.65 2.54
C THR A 36 4.31 9.36 1.51
N ALA A 37 4.56 8.38 0.66
CA ALA A 37 3.57 7.82 -0.25
C ALA A 37 3.66 6.30 -0.20
N ALA A 38 2.52 5.61 -0.25
CA ALA A 38 2.46 4.16 -0.28
C ALA A 38 1.53 3.68 -1.40
N VAL A 39 1.89 2.58 -2.05
CA VAL A 39 1.08 1.92 -3.07
C VAL A 39 0.91 0.45 -2.70
N GLY A 40 -0.31 -0.08 -2.79
CA GLY A 40 -0.60 -1.46 -2.39
C GLY A 40 -1.91 -1.99 -2.98
N ASP A 41 -2.12 -3.29 -2.84
CA ASP A 41 -3.26 -4.00 -3.44
C ASP A 41 -3.81 -5.14 -2.57
N GLY A 42 -3.03 -5.59 -1.59
CA GLY A 42 -3.39 -6.68 -0.67
C GLY A 42 -4.03 -6.19 0.63
N GLY A 43 -4.74 -7.10 1.31
CA GLY A 43 -5.35 -6.80 2.61
C GLY A 43 -4.32 -6.35 3.67
N ASN A 44 -3.10 -6.88 3.62
CA ASN A 44 -2.00 -6.49 4.50
C ASN A 44 -1.39 -5.11 4.20
N ASP A 45 -1.78 -4.45 3.10
CA ASP A 45 -1.38 -3.08 2.76
C ASP A 45 -2.28 -2.02 3.40
N THR A 46 -3.48 -2.40 3.82
CA THR A 46 -4.52 -1.50 4.35
C THR A 46 -4.01 -0.50 5.39
N GLU A 47 -3.24 -0.96 6.37
CA GLU A 47 -2.70 -0.08 7.42
C GLU A 47 -1.64 0.88 6.87
N MET A 48 -0.78 0.41 5.96
CA MET A 48 0.24 1.23 5.31
C MET A 48 -0.39 2.32 4.45
N LEU A 49 -1.47 2.00 3.73
CA LEU A 49 -2.19 2.93 2.88
C LEU A 49 -2.81 4.07 3.70
N ARG A 50 -3.40 3.77 4.86
CA ARG A 50 -3.92 4.78 5.79
C ARG A 50 -2.84 5.58 6.51
N TRP A 51 -1.66 4.99 6.69
CA TRP A 51 -0.55 5.60 7.40
C TRP A 51 0.18 6.64 6.54
N ALA A 52 0.34 6.38 5.24
CA ALA A 52 1.05 7.28 4.34
C ALA A 52 0.29 8.60 4.18
N ALA A 53 1.02 9.70 4.00
CA ALA A 53 0.40 11.00 3.67
C ALA A 53 -0.31 11.00 2.31
N ARG A 54 0.08 10.07 1.43
CA ARG A 54 -0.64 9.72 0.22
C ARG A 54 -0.68 8.21 0.05
N GLY A 55 -1.80 7.59 0.37
CA GLY A 55 -2.08 6.18 0.13
C GLY A 55 -2.75 5.96 -1.22
N VAL A 56 -2.21 5.05 -2.04
CA VAL A 56 -2.75 4.72 -3.35
C VAL A 56 -3.03 3.22 -3.47
N ALA A 57 -4.27 2.85 -3.77
CA ALA A 57 -4.60 1.46 -4.08
C ALA A 57 -4.43 1.16 -5.57
N MET A 58 -3.98 -0.04 -5.91
CA MET A 58 -3.94 -0.48 -7.31
C MET A 58 -5.35 -0.76 -7.86
N GLY A 59 -5.51 -0.60 -9.18
CA GLY A 59 -6.79 -0.71 -9.86
C GLY A 59 -7.41 -2.11 -9.88
N HIS A 60 -6.66 -3.16 -9.52
CA HIS A 60 -7.13 -4.54 -9.37
C HIS A 60 -7.31 -4.97 -7.91
N ALA A 61 -7.03 -4.07 -6.94
CA ALA A 61 -7.15 -4.36 -5.52
C ALA A 61 -8.60 -4.67 -5.11
N GLN A 62 -8.79 -5.38 -4.00
CA GLN A 62 -10.13 -5.62 -3.44
C GLN A 62 -10.75 -4.30 -2.94
N ASP A 63 -12.09 -4.21 -2.93
CA ASP A 63 -12.81 -2.99 -2.53
C ASP A 63 -12.43 -2.49 -1.13
N SER A 64 -12.17 -3.41 -0.19
CA SER A 64 -11.73 -3.08 1.16
C SER A 64 -10.37 -2.37 1.19
N VAL A 65 -9.47 -2.72 0.28
CA VAL A 65 -8.14 -2.09 0.13
C VAL A 65 -8.27 -0.74 -0.56
N ARG A 66 -9.10 -0.65 -1.62
CA ARG A 66 -9.39 0.62 -2.30
C ARG A 66 -10.00 1.65 -1.35
N ALA A 67 -10.93 1.22 -0.49
CA ALA A 67 -11.56 2.06 0.51
C ALA A 67 -10.61 2.55 1.62
N ALA A 68 -9.42 1.96 1.74
CA ALA A 68 -8.41 2.36 2.72
C ALA A 68 -7.37 3.35 2.16
N ALA A 69 -7.37 3.61 0.86
CA ALA A 69 -6.48 4.53 0.18
C ALA A 69 -7.16 5.88 -0.11
N ASP A 70 -6.37 6.92 -0.33
CA ASP A 70 -6.86 8.25 -0.72
C ASP A 70 -7.30 8.29 -2.19
N GLU A 71 -6.65 7.47 -3.03
CA GLU A 71 -6.95 7.35 -4.45
C GLU A 71 -6.67 5.93 -4.98
N VAL A 72 -7.16 5.66 -6.19
CA VAL A 72 -6.95 4.39 -6.91
C VAL A 72 -6.23 4.67 -8.22
N THR A 73 -5.13 3.97 -8.48
CA THR A 73 -4.39 4.03 -9.75
C THR A 73 -4.80 2.92 -10.71
N GLY A 74 -4.12 2.80 -11.85
CA GLY A 74 -4.30 1.71 -12.82
C GLY A 74 -3.99 0.32 -12.25
N THR A 75 -4.29 -0.71 -13.03
CA THR A 75 -3.97 -2.11 -12.66
C THR A 75 -2.48 -2.40 -12.78
N ILE A 76 -2.05 -3.61 -12.41
CA ILE A 76 -0.69 -4.08 -12.71
C ILE A 76 -0.45 -4.09 -14.23
N GLU A 77 -1.45 -4.52 -15.00
CA GLU A 77 -1.38 -4.59 -16.47
C GLU A 77 -1.27 -3.22 -17.13
N ASP A 78 -1.76 -2.16 -16.47
CA ASP A 78 -1.71 -0.78 -16.97
C ASP A 78 -0.48 0.01 -16.49
N ASP A 79 0.53 -0.65 -15.91
CA ASP A 79 1.66 0.00 -15.23
C ASP A 79 1.20 1.03 -14.16
N GLY A 80 0.14 0.73 -13.39
CA GLY A 80 -0.52 1.70 -12.51
C GLY A 80 0.41 2.40 -11.51
N VAL A 81 1.41 1.70 -10.99
CA VAL A 81 2.43 2.28 -10.09
C VAL A 81 3.25 3.37 -10.78
N LEU A 82 3.51 3.24 -12.09
CA LEU A 82 4.34 4.18 -12.85
C LEU A 82 3.70 5.57 -12.89
N ALA A 83 2.37 5.66 -12.99
CA ALA A 83 1.65 6.94 -12.95
C ALA A 83 1.86 7.65 -11.60
N VAL A 84 1.82 6.89 -10.49
CA VAL A 84 2.08 7.41 -9.15
C VAL A 84 3.52 7.91 -9.03
N LEU A 85 4.50 7.09 -9.41
CA LEU A 85 5.92 7.45 -9.34
C LEU A 85 6.24 8.70 -10.16
N ARG A 86 5.70 8.81 -11.38
CA ARG A 86 5.89 10.00 -12.23
C ARG A 86 5.33 11.26 -11.59
N SER A 87 4.25 11.16 -10.82
CA SER A 87 3.67 12.31 -10.11
C SER A 87 4.50 12.79 -8.91
N LEU A 88 5.42 11.97 -8.40
CA LEU A 88 6.30 12.31 -7.29
C LEU A 88 7.63 12.96 -7.74
N LEU A 89 8.01 12.75 -9.01
CA LEU A 89 9.23 13.32 -9.55
C LEU A 89 9.00 14.76 -10.01
N PRO A 90 9.93 15.69 -9.76
CA PRO A 90 9.90 17.00 -10.39
C PRO A 90 9.97 16.85 -11.91
N ARG A 91 9.28 17.74 -12.63
CA ARG A 91 9.29 17.79 -14.10
C ARG A 91 10.64 18.24 -14.65
#